data_AF-M0NAZ6-F1
#
_entry.id   AF-M0NAZ6-F1
#
_cell.length_a   1.000
_cell.length_b   1.000
_cell.length_c   1.000
_cell.angle_alpha   90.00
_cell.angle_beta   90.00
_cell.angle_gamma   90.00
#
_symmetry.space_group_name_H-M   'P 1'
#
loop_
_entity.id
_entity.type
_entity.pdbx_description
1 polymer ?
#
loop_
_entity_poly.entity_id
_entity_poly.type
_entity_poly.pdbx_seq_one_letter_code
_entity_poly.pdbx_strand_id
1 'polypeptide(L)'
;MSQATFDEDDLFDEAADDIRADVEEHLDAAEAALPEGDAIWEAEAENTLGVLNALRSALDIGDATGHLRDAKKSYMMGDRADVFDDSDELDERIAALEDAMADVEAAHEHASELASTVPELRGALDDLRADGGDVDGESDDDSEMSTEAADDREEVAE
;
A
#
# COMPACT_ATOMS: atom_id res chain seq x y z
N MET A 1 30.53 -56.22 -15.95
CA MET A 1 30.27 -54.88 -15.41
C MET A 1 28.85 -54.54 -15.80
N SER A 2 27.92 -54.82 -14.91
CA SER A 2 26.49 -54.56 -15.05
C SER A 2 26.07 -53.91 -13.73
N GLN A 3 25.22 -52.90 -13.80
CA GLN A 3 24.62 -52.19 -12.68
C GLN A 3 25.46 -51.04 -12.09
N ALA A 4 25.33 -49.88 -12.74
CA ALA A 4 25.34 -48.57 -12.10
C ALA A 4 24.27 -47.63 -12.70
N THR A 5 23.41 -48.12 -13.60
CA THR A 5 22.38 -47.30 -14.27
C THR A 5 21.09 -47.18 -13.45
N PHE A 6 20.95 -47.95 -12.36
CA PHE A 6 19.76 -47.91 -11.50
C PHE A 6 19.85 -46.82 -10.42
N ASP A 7 21.05 -46.30 -10.13
CA ASP A 7 21.26 -45.17 -9.20
C ASP A 7 21.16 -43.81 -9.91
N GLU A 8 21.23 -43.79 -11.24
CA GLU A 8 21.19 -42.54 -12.02
C GLU A 8 19.76 -42.03 -12.20
N ASP A 9 18.79 -42.90 -12.53
CA ASP A 9 17.38 -42.51 -12.69
C ASP A 9 16.76 -42.01 -11.37
N ASP A 10 16.98 -42.70 -10.24
CA ASP A 10 16.51 -42.25 -8.92
C ASP A 10 17.11 -40.88 -8.51
N LEU A 11 18.34 -40.53 -8.95
CA LEU A 11 18.99 -39.25 -8.66
C LEU A 11 18.42 -38.10 -9.51
N PHE A 12 17.98 -38.37 -10.74
CA PHE A 12 17.31 -37.37 -11.57
C PHE A 12 15.91 -37.07 -11.04
N ASP A 13 15.20 -38.08 -10.55
CA ASP A 13 13.89 -37.92 -9.90
C ASP A 13 14.01 -37.11 -8.59
N GLU A 14 15.01 -37.40 -7.74
CA GLU A 14 15.28 -36.62 -6.52
C GLU A 14 15.62 -35.15 -6.83
N ALA A 15 16.41 -34.90 -7.88
CA ALA A 15 16.72 -33.54 -8.31
C ALA A 15 15.51 -32.80 -8.92
N ALA A 16 14.60 -33.52 -9.58
CA ALA A 16 13.36 -32.96 -10.11
C ALA A 16 12.41 -32.55 -8.97
N ASP A 17 12.26 -33.41 -7.97
CA ASP A 17 11.48 -33.14 -6.76
C ASP A 17 12.05 -31.95 -5.98
N ASP A 18 13.38 -31.83 -5.87
CA ASP A 18 14.03 -30.68 -5.22
C ASP A 18 13.74 -29.36 -5.96
N ILE A 19 13.86 -29.35 -7.30
CA ILE A 19 13.57 -28.14 -8.09
C ILE A 19 12.09 -27.76 -7.97
N ARG A 20 11.18 -28.75 -7.93
CA ARG A 20 9.76 -28.51 -7.72
C ARG A 20 9.49 -27.92 -6.34
N ALA A 21 10.09 -28.49 -5.30
CA ALA A 21 9.97 -28.00 -3.94
C ALA A 21 10.46 -26.56 -3.80
N ASP A 22 11.56 -26.19 -4.46
CA ASP A 22 12.07 -24.81 -4.49
C ASP A 22 11.05 -23.82 -5.13
N VAL A 23 10.39 -24.23 -6.22
CA VAL A 23 9.34 -23.40 -6.84
C VAL A 23 8.16 -23.23 -5.89
N GLU A 24 7.67 -24.32 -5.32
CA GLU A 24 6.53 -24.32 -4.40
C GLU A 24 6.83 -23.51 -3.14
N GLU A 25 8.04 -23.61 -2.56
CA GLU A 25 8.48 -22.81 -1.41
C GLU A 25 8.44 -21.32 -1.72
N HIS A 26 8.94 -20.91 -2.89
CA HIS A 26 8.92 -19.51 -3.29
C HIS A 26 7.50 -19.01 -3.57
N LEU A 27 6.61 -19.83 -4.11
CA LEU A 27 5.20 -19.46 -4.31
C LEU A 27 4.46 -19.31 -2.98
N ASP A 28 4.67 -20.24 -2.04
CA ASP A 28 4.11 -20.16 -0.68
C ASP A 28 4.63 -18.92 0.05
N ALA A 29 5.91 -18.58 -0.10
CA ALA A 29 6.50 -17.39 0.49
C ALA A 29 5.91 -16.10 -0.10
N ALA A 30 5.66 -16.08 -1.41
CA ALA A 30 5.04 -14.94 -2.06
C ALA A 30 3.58 -14.74 -1.60
N GLU A 31 2.82 -15.83 -1.49
CA GLU A 31 1.44 -15.82 -0.98
C GLU A 31 1.39 -15.37 0.48
N ALA A 32 2.30 -15.84 1.33
CA ALA A 32 2.39 -15.44 2.73
C ALA A 32 2.81 -13.97 2.92
N ALA A 33 3.49 -13.37 1.93
CA ALA A 33 3.87 -11.97 1.94
C ALA A 33 2.75 -11.04 1.47
N LEU A 34 1.69 -11.57 0.83
CA LEU A 34 0.53 -10.78 0.45
C LEU A 34 -0.34 -10.39 1.65
N PRO A 35 -1.02 -9.24 1.59
CA PRO A 35 -1.94 -8.87 2.64
C PRO A 35 -3.13 -9.82 2.68
N GLU A 36 -3.53 -10.21 3.89
CA GLU A 36 -4.75 -10.98 4.11
C GLU A 36 -5.99 -10.16 3.70
N GLY A 37 -6.99 -10.81 3.13
CA GLY A 37 -8.21 -10.13 2.68
C GLY A 37 -8.94 -9.39 3.80
N ASP A 38 -8.91 -9.92 5.03
CA ASP A 38 -9.51 -9.26 6.20
C ASP A 38 -8.77 -7.98 6.59
N ALA A 39 -7.44 -7.92 6.41
CA ALA A 39 -6.64 -6.73 6.74
C ALA A 39 -7.05 -5.50 5.91
N ILE A 40 -7.56 -5.70 4.70
CA ILE A 40 -8.08 -4.63 3.83
C ILE A 40 -9.35 -4.01 4.42
N TRP A 41 -10.23 -4.85 5.01
CA TRP A 41 -11.48 -4.41 5.61
C TRP A 41 -11.31 -3.77 6.99
N GLU A 42 -10.22 -4.08 7.68
CA GLU A 42 -9.91 -3.56 9.01
C GLU A 42 -9.20 -2.19 9.01
N ALA A 43 -8.91 -1.62 7.83
CA ALA A 43 -8.30 -0.30 7.72
C ALA A 43 -9.20 0.82 8.27
N GLU A 44 -8.84 1.37 9.43
CA GLU A 44 -9.64 2.38 10.15
C GLU A 44 -8.81 3.59 10.61
N ALA A 45 -9.43 4.78 10.62
CA ALA A 45 -8.88 5.98 11.24
C ALA A 45 -9.98 7.01 11.55
N GLU A 46 -9.63 8.05 12.31
CA GLU A 46 -10.56 9.12 12.73
C GLU A 46 -11.00 10.06 11.59
N ASN A 47 -10.37 9.98 10.41
CA ASN A 47 -10.70 10.80 9.26
C ASN A 47 -10.39 10.09 7.94
N THR A 48 -10.99 10.56 6.85
CA THR A 48 -10.87 9.95 5.51
C THR A 48 -9.42 9.81 5.03
N LEU A 49 -8.58 10.84 5.27
CA LEU A 49 -7.16 10.77 4.87
C LEU A 49 -6.42 9.70 5.68
N GLY A 50 -6.74 9.56 6.96
CA GLY A 50 -6.23 8.49 7.81
C GLY A 50 -6.61 7.10 7.29
N VAL A 51 -7.88 6.90 6.92
CA VAL A 51 -8.36 5.61 6.36
C VAL A 51 -7.65 5.29 5.06
N LEU A 52 -7.48 6.27 4.17
CA LEU A 52 -6.76 6.07 2.90
C LEU A 52 -5.29 5.72 3.10
N ASN A 53 -4.62 6.34 4.08
CA ASN A 53 -3.24 5.99 4.40
C ASN A 53 -3.13 4.62 5.05
N ALA A 54 -4.09 4.24 5.91
CA ALA A 54 -4.16 2.90 6.49
C ALA A 54 -4.39 1.84 5.41
N LEU A 55 -5.36 2.08 4.51
CA LEU A 55 -5.65 1.21 3.37
C LEU A 55 -4.43 1.07 2.45
N ARG A 56 -3.76 2.17 2.13
CA ARG A 56 -2.53 2.15 1.34
C ARG A 56 -1.46 1.26 2.00
N SER A 57 -1.24 1.40 3.30
CA SER A 57 -0.28 0.56 4.02
C SER A 57 -0.71 -0.91 4.07
N ALA A 58 -2.02 -1.19 4.11
CA ALA A 58 -2.57 -2.55 4.10
C ALA A 58 -2.47 -3.22 2.72
N LEU A 59 -2.31 -2.45 1.63
CA LEU A 59 -2.15 -2.94 0.26
C LEU A 59 -0.68 -3.04 -0.16
N ASP A 60 0.27 -2.88 0.76
CA ASP A 60 1.69 -3.05 0.46
C ASP A 60 2.00 -4.54 0.25
N ILE A 61 2.56 -4.88 -0.92
CA ILE A 61 2.89 -6.26 -1.30
C ILE A 61 4.25 -6.73 -0.78
N GLY A 62 4.98 -5.90 -0.02
CA GLY A 62 6.24 -6.24 0.64
C GLY A 62 7.24 -6.97 -0.27
N ASP A 63 7.72 -8.11 0.21
CA ASP A 63 8.70 -8.97 -0.48
C ASP A 63 8.06 -9.96 -1.47
N ALA A 64 6.72 -9.97 -1.63
CA ALA A 64 6.02 -10.93 -2.51
C ALA A 64 6.56 -10.91 -3.94
N THR A 65 6.91 -9.72 -4.45
CA THR A 65 7.50 -9.55 -5.80
C THR A 65 8.86 -10.23 -5.93
N GLY A 66 9.66 -10.20 -4.85
CA GLY A 66 10.94 -10.91 -4.81
C GLY A 66 10.75 -12.42 -4.89
N HIS A 67 9.89 -12.95 -4.03
CA HIS A 67 9.57 -14.37 -3.97
C HIS A 67 9.00 -14.92 -5.29
N LEU A 68 8.03 -14.21 -5.89
CA LEU A 68 7.49 -14.58 -7.20
C LEU A 68 8.58 -14.61 -8.28
N ARG A 69 9.51 -13.64 -8.28
CA ARG A 69 10.60 -13.61 -9.25
C ARG A 69 11.52 -14.82 -9.10
N ASP A 70 11.80 -15.21 -7.86
CA ASP A 70 12.64 -16.38 -7.57
C ASP A 70 11.90 -17.68 -7.94
N ALA A 71 10.60 -17.80 -7.65
CA ALA A 71 9.75 -18.90 -8.13
C ALA A 71 9.80 -19.04 -9.65
N LYS A 72 9.57 -17.95 -10.40
CA LYS A 72 9.61 -17.93 -11.86
C LYS A 72 10.97 -18.33 -12.42
N LYS A 73 12.05 -17.94 -11.74
CA LYS A 73 13.41 -18.31 -12.14
C LYS A 73 13.66 -19.80 -11.97
N SER A 74 13.29 -20.37 -10.82
CA SER A 74 13.41 -21.81 -10.56
C SER A 74 12.52 -22.61 -11.51
N TYR A 75 11.30 -22.14 -11.77
CA TYR A 75 10.38 -22.73 -12.74
C TYR A 75 10.96 -22.76 -14.15
N MET A 76 11.47 -21.63 -14.67
CA MET A 76 12.10 -21.60 -15.99
C MET A 76 13.34 -22.50 -16.09
N MET A 77 14.07 -22.69 -14.99
CA MET A 77 15.22 -23.58 -14.93
C MET A 77 14.77 -25.05 -15.03
N GLY A 78 13.72 -25.43 -14.29
CA GLY A 78 13.14 -26.77 -14.31
C GLY A 78 12.46 -27.11 -15.64
N ASP A 79 11.63 -26.21 -16.17
CA ASP A 79 10.95 -26.38 -17.46
C ASP A 79 11.96 -26.61 -18.60
N ARG A 80 13.05 -25.84 -18.62
CA ARG A 80 14.11 -26.02 -19.61
C ARG A 80 14.87 -27.34 -19.46
N ALA A 81 14.91 -27.89 -18.27
CA ALA A 81 15.51 -29.18 -17.96
C ALA A 81 14.54 -30.36 -18.17
N ASP A 82 13.28 -30.09 -18.55
CA ASP A 82 12.22 -31.10 -18.77
C ASP A 82 12.01 -31.97 -17.51
N VAL A 83 12.09 -31.36 -16.32
CA VAL A 83 11.98 -32.07 -15.02
C VAL A 83 10.57 -32.10 -14.45
N PHE A 84 9.62 -31.39 -15.05
CA PHE A 84 8.24 -31.33 -14.56
C PHE A 84 7.33 -32.21 -15.40
N ASP A 85 6.68 -33.19 -14.76
CA ASP A 85 5.60 -33.95 -15.39
C ASP A 85 4.29 -33.14 -15.48
N ASP A 86 4.08 -32.17 -14.58
CA ASP A 86 2.87 -31.35 -14.44
C ASP A 86 3.21 -29.84 -14.39
N SER A 87 3.89 -29.32 -15.43
CA SER A 87 4.29 -27.90 -15.48
C SER A 87 3.10 -26.93 -15.55
N ASP A 88 1.98 -27.36 -16.14
CA ASP A 88 0.77 -26.55 -16.31
C ASP A 88 0.19 -26.05 -14.98
N GLU A 89 0.20 -26.86 -13.92
CA GLU A 89 -0.31 -26.48 -12.58
C GLU A 89 0.52 -25.35 -11.96
N LEU A 90 1.85 -25.44 -12.08
CA LEU A 90 2.76 -24.41 -11.58
C LEU A 90 2.62 -23.12 -12.37
N ASP A 91 2.48 -23.21 -13.69
CA ASP A 91 2.25 -22.05 -14.56
C ASP A 91 0.93 -21.35 -14.22
N GLU A 92 -0.16 -22.11 -14.01
CA GLU A 92 -1.45 -21.56 -13.60
C GLU A 92 -1.35 -20.87 -12.23
N ARG A 93 -0.63 -21.48 -11.27
CA ARG A 93 -0.42 -20.89 -9.94
C ARG A 93 0.42 -19.61 -10.00
N ILE A 94 1.49 -19.58 -10.79
CA ILE A 94 2.32 -18.40 -11.04
C ILE A 94 1.47 -17.28 -11.64
N ALA A 95 0.69 -17.58 -12.68
CA ALA A 95 -0.15 -16.59 -13.35
C ALA A 95 -1.23 -16.02 -12.43
N ALA A 96 -1.90 -16.87 -11.65
CA ALA A 96 -2.92 -16.43 -10.69
C ALA A 96 -2.33 -15.49 -9.62
N LEU A 97 -1.13 -15.80 -9.13
CA LEU A 97 -0.42 -14.96 -8.18
C LEU A 97 0.02 -13.62 -8.80
N GLU A 98 0.51 -13.65 -10.04
CA GLU A 98 0.85 -12.43 -10.80
C GLU A 98 -0.35 -11.50 -10.97
N ASP A 99 -1.50 -12.04 -11.36
CA ASP A 99 -2.73 -11.28 -11.54
C ASP A 99 -3.20 -10.69 -10.20
N ALA A 100 -3.19 -11.47 -9.12
CA ALA A 100 -3.56 -11.00 -7.79
C ALA A 100 -2.65 -9.86 -7.30
N MET A 101 -1.35 -9.97 -7.53
CA MET A 101 -0.38 -8.93 -7.18
C MET A 101 -0.60 -7.64 -7.97
N ALA A 102 -0.87 -7.75 -9.27
CA ALA A 102 -1.19 -6.62 -10.11
C ALA A 102 -2.47 -5.90 -9.65
N ASP A 103 -3.49 -6.65 -9.25
CA ASP A 103 -4.73 -6.10 -8.71
C ASP A 103 -4.51 -5.35 -7.39
N VAL A 104 -3.69 -5.90 -6.49
CA VAL A 104 -3.33 -5.24 -5.22
C VAL A 104 -2.53 -3.95 -5.47
N GLU A 105 -1.57 -3.98 -6.38
CA GLU A 105 -0.76 -2.80 -6.73
C GLU A 105 -1.63 -1.70 -7.37
N ALA A 106 -2.56 -2.07 -8.25
CA ALA A 106 -3.53 -1.15 -8.82
C ALA A 106 -4.41 -0.50 -7.74
N ALA A 107 -4.89 -1.29 -6.78
CA ALA A 107 -5.66 -0.77 -5.65
C ALA A 107 -4.83 0.19 -4.77
N HIS A 108 -3.55 -0.14 -4.51
CA HIS A 108 -2.62 0.72 -3.77
C HIS A 108 -2.42 2.08 -4.47
N GLU A 109 -2.24 2.08 -5.78
CA GLU A 109 -2.11 3.31 -6.58
C GLU A 109 -3.38 4.16 -6.47
N HIS A 110 -4.56 3.56 -6.66
CA HIS A 110 -5.84 4.27 -6.54
C HIS A 110 -6.06 4.87 -5.14
N ALA A 111 -5.68 4.17 -4.08
CA ALA A 111 -5.72 4.70 -2.72
C ALA A 111 -4.76 5.90 -2.56
N SER A 112 -3.58 5.84 -3.17
CA SER A 112 -2.57 6.90 -3.13
C SER A 112 -2.98 8.15 -3.92
N GLU A 113 -3.56 7.97 -5.11
CA GLU A 113 -4.14 9.04 -5.93
C GLU A 113 -5.27 9.75 -5.17
N LEU A 114 -6.17 8.97 -4.54
CA LEU A 114 -7.28 9.52 -3.78
C LEU A 114 -6.79 10.25 -2.52
N ALA A 115 -5.79 9.70 -1.82
CA ALA A 115 -5.17 10.35 -0.67
C ALA A 115 -4.54 11.71 -1.02
N SER A 116 -4.07 11.89 -2.26
CA SER A 116 -3.52 13.16 -2.76
C SER A 116 -4.62 14.13 -3.19
N THR A 117 -5.69 13.63 -3.83
CA THR A 117 -6.79 14.44 -4.37
C THR A 117 -7.69 15.05 -3.27
N VAL A 118 -7.91 14.32 -2.16
CA VAL A 118 -8.82 14.76 -1.09
C VAL A 118 -8.38 16.07 -0.41
N PRO A 119 -7.10 16.25 -0.01
CA PRO A 119 -6.61 17.52 0.52
C PRO A 119 -6.73 18.70 -0.46
N GLU A 120 -6.45 18.48 -1.75
CA GLU A 120 -6.56 19.51 -2.79
C GLU A 120 -8.01 19.99 -2.95
N LEU A 121 -8.96 19.04 -2.99
CA LEU A 121 -10.38 19.34 -3.04
C LEU A 121 -10.83 20.16 -1.83
N ARG A 122 -10.36 19.81 -0.62
CA ARG A 122 -10.66 20.58 0.59
C ARG A 122 -10.16 22.02 0.46
N GLY A 123 -8.92 22.21 0.01
CA GLY A 123 -8.34 23.54 -0.20
C GLY A 123 -9.17 24.38 -1.16
N ALA A 124 -9.52 23.82 -2.32
CA ALA A 124 -10.34 24.51 -3.32
C ALA A 124 -11.73 24.91 -2.77
N LEU A 125 -12.35 24.08 -1.93
CA LEU A 125 -13.63 24.40 -1.29
C LEU A 125 -13.50 25.49 -0.21
N ASP A 126 -12.40 25.49 0.54
CA ASP A 126 -12.13 26.51 1.55
C ASP A 126 -11.83 27.87 0.89
N ASP A 127 -11.07 27.89 -0.22
CA ASP A 127 -10.79 29.09 -1.01
C ASP A 127 -12.07 29.72 -1.59
N LEU A 128 -12.99 28.92 -2.13
CA LEU A 128 -14.27 29.39 -2.64
C LEU A 128 -15.15 30.05 -1.55
N ARG A 129 -15.03 29.59 -0.30
CA ARG A 129 -15.76 30.17 0.83
C ARG A 129 -15.10 31.44 1.35
N ALA A 130 -13.76 31.51 1.31
CA ALA A 130 -13.01 32.70 1.70
C ALA A 130 -13.28 33.86 0.72
N ASP A 131 -13.24 33.59 -0.60
CA ASP A 131 -13.48 34.61 -1.65
C ASP A 131 -14.93 35.14 -1.64
N GLY A 132 -15.90 34.36 -1.15
CA GLY A 132 -17.29 34.77 -0.96
C GLY A 132 -17.62 35.43 0.38
N GLY A 133 -16.65 35.56 1.29
CA GLY A 133 -16.84 36.01 2.68
C GLY A 133 -16.54 37.50 2.94
N ASP A 134 -15.91 38.20 2.02
CA ASP A 134 -15.58 39.64 2.14
C ASP A 134 -16.67 40.53 1.53
N VAL A 135 -17.87 40.52 2.13
CA VAL A 135 -18.90 41.55 1.95
C VAL A 135 -19.63 41.81 3.28
N ASP A 136 -18.87 42.02 4.35
CA ASP A 136 -19.38 42.59 5.60
C ASP A 136 -18.57 43.84 6.00
N GLY A 137 -18.94 44.95 5.35
CA GLY A 137 -19.31 46.16 6.07
C GLY A 137 -18.22 47.03 6.70
N GLU A 138 -17.30 47.57 5.89
CA GLU A 138 -16.80 48.92 6.19
C GLU A 138 -17.93 49.92 5.84
N SER A 139 -18.69 50.34 6.85
CA SER A 139 -19.43 51.60 6.82
C SER A 139 -19.11 52.37 8.09
N ASP A 140 -18.22 53.34 7.89
CA ASP A 140 -17.87 54.49 8.74
C ASP A 140 -19.10 55.32 9.18
N ASP A 141 -18.84 56.30 10.08
CA ASP A 141 -19.72 57.42 10.56
C ASP A 141 -20.47 57.15 11.90
N ASP A 142 -20.38 57.90 13.01
CA ASP A 142 -19.76 59.18 13.36
C ASP A 142 -19.83 59.35 14.91
N SER A 143 -18.91 60.14 15.51
CA SER A 143 -18.93 60.85 16.82
C SER A 143 -19.49 60.15 18.08
N GLU A 144 -18.85 60.21 19.27
CA GLU A 144 -18.75 61.44 20.06
C GLU A 144 -17.46 61.48 20.91
N MET A 145 -16.71 62.56 20.71
CA MET A 145 -15.69 63.03 21.64
C MET A 145 -16.39 63.50 22.93
N SER A 146 -16.03 62.93 24.09
CA SER A 146 -16.26 63.62 25.35
C SER A 146 -15.00 63.54 26.21
N THR A 147 -14.26 64.65 26.16
CA THR A 147 -13.11 64.98 26.96
C THR A 147 -13.50 65.19 28.42
N GLU A 148 -12.85 64.49 29.34
CA GLU A 148 -12.57 65.05 30.67
C GLU A 148 -11.30 64.45 31.28
N ALA A 149 -10.28 65.31 31.33
CA ALA A 149 -9.05 65.13 32.06
C ALA A 149 -9.25 65.58 33.52
N ALA A 150 -8.85 64.74 34.47
CA ALA A 150 -8.53 65.03 35.89
C ALA A 150 -8.39 63.65 36.58
N ASP A 151 -7.48 63.36 37.49
CA ASP A 151 -6.51 64.13 38.23
C ASP A 151 -5.54 63.11 38.85
N ASP A 152 -4.28 63.50 38.91
CA ASP A 152 -3.16 62.86 39.60
C ASP A 152 -3.42 62.82 41.12
N ARG A 153 -3.39 61.63 41.78
CA ARG A 153 -2.80 61.44 43.14
C ARG A 153 -3.04 60.09 43.86
N GLU A 154 -1.96 59.65 44.50
CA GLU A 154 -1.84 58.99 45.82
C GLU A 154 -1.76 57.44 45.94
N GLU A 155 -0.51 56.97 45.96
CA GLU A 155 0.19 56.16 46.99
C GLU A 155 -0.58 55.23 47.99
N VAL A 156 0.05 54.04 48.22
CA VAL A 156 -0.02 53.07 49.37
C VAL A 156 -1.37 52.42 49.74
N ALA A 157 -1.49 51.15 50.17
CA ALA A 157 -0.60 50.03 50.53
C ALA A 157 -1.44 48.72 50.64
N GLU A 158 -0.80 47.55 50.48
CA GLU A 158 -0.82 46.43 51.45
C GLU A 158 0.32 45.43 51.14
#